data_AF-A0A7Y4YQX7-F1
#
_entry.id   AF-A0A7Y4YQX7-F1
#
_cell.length_a   1.000
_cell.length_b   1.000
_cell.length_c   1.000
_cell.angle_alpha   90.00
_cell.angle_beta   90.00
_cell.angle_gamma   90.00
#
_symmetry.space_group_name_H-M   'P 1'
#
loop_
_entity.id
_entity.type
_entity.pdbx_description
1 polymer ?
#
loop_
_entity_poly.entity_id
_entity_poly.type
_entity_poly.pdbx_seq_one_letter_code
_entity_poly.pdbx_strand_id
1 'polypeptide(L)'
;TWGGGVSRFDGKRWRNYSTKDGLAGDIVYSIAQEPNGVLWFGTNNGLSRYDGKNWNNYDQSTGLLANNVYALAIAPNGDIWAGTQRGVTRLGK
;
A
#
# COMPACT_ATOMS: atom_id res chain seq x y z
N THR A 1 10.91 0.45 -4.15
CA THR A 1 12.15 -0.03 -3.49
C THR A 1 12.51 -1.39 -4.07
N TRP A 2 13.71 -1.92 -3.80
CA TRP A 2 14.19 -3.22 -4.34
C TRP A 2 14.23 -4.33 -3.27
N GLY A 3 13.31 -4.31 -2.29
CA GLY A 3 13.23 -5.33 -1.24
C GLY A 3 13.58 -4.83 0.18
N GLY A 4 13.68 -3.51 0.38
CA GLY A 4 13.99 -2.92 1.69
C GLY A 4 12.77 -2.41 2.47
N GLY A 5 11.56 -2.56 1.94
CA GLY A 5 10.34 -2.04 2.55
C GLY A 5 10.17 -0.53 2.39
N VAL A 6 9.68 0.14 3.45
CA VAL A 6 9.40 1.57 3.52
C VAL A 6 10.18 2.20 4.67
N SER A 7 10.74 3.39 4.46
CA SER A 7 11.31 4.23 5.51
C SER A 7 10.42 5.45 5.74
N ARG A 8 10.11 5.75 6.99
CA ARG A 8 9.37 6.94 7.42
C ARG A 8 10.26 7.83 8.28
N PHE A 9 10.33 9.11 7.95
CA PHE A 9 10.98 10.13 8.76
C PHE A 9 9.92 11.01 9.43
N ASP A 10 10.01 11.18 10.75
CA ASP A 10 9.08 12.02 11.53
C ASP A 10 9.58 13.46 11.75
N GLY A 11 10.66 13.85 11.05
CA GLY A 11 11.36 15.12 11.27
C GLY A 11 12.53 15.02 12.26
N LYS A 12 12.66 13.89 12.98
CA LYS A 12 13.73 13.66 13.97
C LYS A 12 14.39 12.29 13.83
N ARG A 13 13.60 11.25 13.54
CA ARG A 13 14.05 9.85 13.52
C ARG A 13 13.50 9.13 12.29
N TRP A 14 14.31 8.21 11.79
CA TRP A 14 13.91 7.25 10.78
C TRP A 14 13.35 6.00 11.44
N ARG A 15 12.27 5.46 10.87
CA ARG A 15 11.74 4.14 11.17
C ARG A 15 11.53 3.39 9.87
N ASN A 16 11.91 2.11 9.85
CA ASN A 16 11.70 1.24 8.71
C ASN A 16 10.55 0.28 8.98
N TYR A 17 9.84 -0.08 7.92
CA TYR A 17 8.75 -1.03 7.90
C TYR A 17 8.97 -2.02 6.77
N SER A 18 8.85 -3.30 7.11
CA SER A 18 9.02 -4.43 6.21
C SER A 18 7.85 -5.40 6.36
N THR A 19 7.90 -6.53 5.66
CA THR A 19 6.98 -7.66 5.85
C THR A 19 6.94 -8.14 7.30
N LYS A 20 8.03 -8.02 8.05
CA LYS A 20 8.09 -8.34 9.49
C LYS A 20 7.23 -7.40 10.35
N ASP A 21 6.94 -6.21 9.86
CA ASP A 21 6.15 -5.19 10.56
C ASP A 21 4.68 -5.19 10.13
N GLY A 22 4.34 -5.92 9.07
CA GLY A 22 2.97 -6.04 8.54
C GLY A 22 2.78 -5.55 7.09
N LEU A 23 3.82 -5.04 6.43
CA LEU A 23 3.76 -4.68 5.00
C LEU A 23 3.52 -5.93 4.13
N ALA A 24 2.74 -5.82 3.06
CA ALA A 24 2.38 -6.96 2.22
C ALA A 24 3.58 -7.51 1.43
N GLY A 25 4.49 -6.63 1.00
CA GLY A 25 5.71 -6.99 0.27
C GLY A 25 6.82 -5.95 0.44
N ASP A 26 8.07 -6.41 0.47
CA ASP A 26 9.24 -5.56 0.72
C ASP A 26 9.70 -4.76 -0.51
N ILE A 27 9.16 -5.08 -1.70
CA ILE A 27 9.30 -4.27 -2.90
C ILE A 27 8.06 -3.39 -2.99
N VAL A 28 8.24 -2.09 -2.74
CA VAL A 28 7.15 -1.10 -2.78
C VAL A 28 7.24 -0.28 -4.07
N TYR A 29 6.20 -0.31 -4.88
CA TYR A 29 6.14 0.38 -6.17
C TYR A 29 5.50 1.76 -6.06
N SER A 30 4.49 1.92 -5.21
CA SER A 30 3.73 3.16 -5.08
C SER A 30 3.29 3.42 -3.65
N ILE A 31 3.07 4.70 -3.34
CA ILE A 31 2.50 5.18 -2.07
C ILE A 31 1.42 6.21 -2.37
N ALA A 32 0.32 6.16 -1.62
CA ALA A 32 -0.71 7.19 -1.65
C ALA A 32 -1.17 7.50 -0.22
N GLN A 33 -1.68 8.71 0.01
CA GLN A 33 -2.13 9.14 1.34
C GLN A 33 -3.55 9.70 1.24
N GLU A 34 -4.45 9.18 2.08
CA GLU A 34 -5.77 9.75 2.27
C GLU A 34 -5.72 11.08 3.06
N PRO A 35 -6.71 11.97 2.91
CA PRO A 35 -6.75 13.23 3.66
C PRO A 35 -6.72 13.09 5.20
N ASN A 36 -7.17 11.95 5.73
CA ASN A 36 -7.16 11.65 7.16
C ASN A 36 -5.80 11.07 7.66
N GLY A 37 -4.81 10.98 6.79
CA GLY A 37 -3.46 10.52 7.11
C GLY A 37 -3.20 9.03 6.90
N VAL A 38 -4.21 8.23 6.52
CA VAL A 38 -4.04 6.80 6.19
C VAL A 38 -3.14 6.66 4.96
N LEU A 39 -2.17 5.75 5.04
CA LEU A 39 -1.22 5.47 3.97
C LEU A 39 -1.57 4.16 3.26
N TRP A 40 -1.45 4.16 1.95
CA TRP A 40 -1.59 3.01 1.09
C TRP A 40 -0.28 2.74 0.35
N PHE A 41 0.09 1.46 0.23
CA PHE A 41 1.33 1.03 -0.40
C PHE A 41 1.04 -0.08 -1.41
N GLY A 42 1.34 0.19 -2.69
CA GLY A 42 1.32 -0.83 -3.73
C GLY A 42 2.63 -1.59 -3.71
N THR A 43 2.58 -2.91 -3.50
CA THR A 43 3.78 -3.75 -3.35
C THR A 43 3.84 -4.86 -4.40
N ASN A 44 4.91 -5.65 -4.38
CA ASN A 44 5.02 -6.87 -5.18
C ASN A 44 4.18 -8.05 -4.67
N ASN A 45 3.55 -7.92 -3.50
CA ASN A 45 2.77 -9.01 -2.90
C ASN A 45 1.45 -8.52 -2.28
N GLY A 46 0.85 -7.50 -2.88
CA GLY A 46 -0.46 -6.97 -2.51
C GLY A 46 -0.46 -5.46 -2.26
N LEU A 47 -1.58 -4.98 -1.74
CA LEU A 47 -1.82 -3.61 -1.32
C LEU A 47 -1.86 -3.57 0.22
N SER A 48 -1.05 -2.70 0.83
CA SER A 48 -1.09 -2.47 2.27
C SER A 48 -1.74 -1.15 2.61
N ARG A 49 -2.58 -1.14 3.64
CA ARG A 49 -3.15 0.04 4.28
C ARG A 49 -2.59 0.18 5.69
N TYR A 50 -2.12 1.37 6.04
CA TYR A 50 -1.59 1.70 7.36
C TYR A 50 -2.29 2.93 7.94
N ASP A 51 -2.91 2.77 9.10
CA ASP A 51 -3.62 3.86 9.81
C ASP A 51 -2.73 4.63 10.80
N GLY A 52 -1.42 4.36 10.81
CA GLY A 52 -0.48 4.88 11.81
C GLY A 52 -0.24 3.93 12.98
N LYS A 53 -1.04 2.87 13.12
CA LYS A 53 -0.91 1.85 14.17
C LYS A 53 -0.98 0.43 13.62
N ASN A 54 -1.96 0.13 12.77
CA ASN A 54 -2.27 -1.20 12.28
C ASN A 54 -2.08 -1.29 10.77
N TRP A 55 -1.66 -2.48 10.33
CA TRP A 55 -1.56 -2.85 8.92
C TRP A 55 -2.76 -3.71 8.52
N ASN A 56 -3.34 -3.44 7.36
CA ASN A 56 -4.35 -4.28 6.73
C ASN A 56 -3.92 -4.51 5.28
N ASN A 57 -3.88 -5.77 4.85
CA ASN A 57 -3.35 -6.15 3.54
C ASN A 57 -4.45 -6.74 2.67
N TYR A 58 -4.38 -6.44 1.37
CA TYR A 58 -5.26 -6.94 0.34
C TYR A 58 -4.40 -7.57 -0.77
N ASP A 59 -4.88 -8.67 -1.32
CA ASP A 59 -4.22 -9.55 -2.28
C ASP A 59 -5.26 -10.18 -3.21
N GLN A 60 -4.85 -11.11 -4.08
CA GLN A 60 -5.78 -11.79 -4.97
C GLN A 60 -6.87 -12.59 -4.25
N SER A 61 -6.60 -13.12 -3.06
CA SER A 61 -7.59 -13.89 -2.29
C SER A 61 -8.70 -13.00 -1.71
N THR A 62 -8.40 -11.72 -1.52
CA THR A 62 -9.31 -10.69 -0.97
C THR A 62 -9.88 -9.77 -2.04
N GLY A 63 -9.65 -10.08 -3.33
CA GLY A 63 -10.35 -9.44 -4.46
C GLY A 63 -9.48 -8.57 -5.37
N LEU A 64 -8.15 -8.48 -5.16
CA LEU A 64 -7.27 -7.84 -6.14
C LEU A 64 -7.17 -8.67 -7.42
N LEU A 65 -7.02 -8.01 -8.57
CA LEU A 65 -6.80 -8.71 -9.85
C LEU A 65 -5.42 -9.38 -9.94
N ALA A 66 -4.40 -8.81 -9.29
CA ALA A 66 -3.06 -9.37 -9.17
C ALA A 66 -2.35 -8.82 -7.92
N ASN A 67 -1.38 -9.59 -7.39
CA ASN A 67 -0.61 -9.18 -6.21
C ASN A 67 0.41 -8.06 -6.49
N ASN A 68 0.91 -7.95 -7.72
CA ASN A 68 1.77 -6.82 -8.08
C ASN A 68 0.92 -5.56 -8.28
N VAL A 69 1.03 -4.60 -7.36
CA VAL A 69 0.30 -3.33 -7.37
C VAL A 69 1.27 -2.18 -7.68
N TYR A 70 1.23 -1.69 -8.92
CA TYR A 70 2.21 -0.74 -9.44
C TYR A 70 1.83 0.73 -9.21
N ALA A 71 0.54 1.03 -9.19
CA ALA A 71 0.04 2.40 -9.10
C ALA A 71 -1.17 2.50 -8.18
N LEU A 72 -1.30 3.64 -7.50
CA LEU A 72 -2.42 3.97 -6.64
C LEU A 72 -2.94 5.37 -6.96
N ALA A 73 -4.26 5.49 -7.01
CA ALA A 73 -4.95 6.76 -7.08
C ALA A 73 -6.10 6.77 -6.06
N ILE A 74 -6.24 7.88 -5.34
CA ILE A 74 -7.32 8.08 -4.37
C ILE A 74 -8.32 9.04 -5.00
N ALA A 75 -9.55 8.57 -5.19
CA ALA A 75 -10.62 9.40 -5.73
C ALA A 75 -11.17 10.35 -4.65
N PRO A 76 -11.82 11.47 -5.03
CA PRO A 76 -12.39 12.42 -4.06
C PRO A 76 -13.41 11.82 -3.08
N ASN A 77 -14.10 10.75 -3.48
CA ASN A 77 -15.04 10.01 -2.63
C ASN A 77 -14.33 9.04 -1.65
N GLY A 78 -13.00 8.95 -1.71
CA GLY A 78 -12.18 8.10 -0.86
C GLY A 78 -11.95 6.69 -1.41
N ASP A 79 -12.46 6.35 -2.60
CA ASP A 79 -12.15 5.07 -3.24
C ASP A 79 -10.68 4.98 -3.63
N ILE A 80 -10.14 3.77 -3.55
CA ILE A 80 -8.78 3.48 -3.98
C ILE A 80 -8.82 2.74 -5.31
N TRP A 81 -8.13 3.28 -6.30
CA TRP A 81 -7.90 2.63 -7.58
C TRP A 81 -6.47 2.08 -7.59
N ALA A 82 -6.36 0.76 -7.64
CA ALA A 82 -5.10 0.02 -7.65
C ALA A 82 -4.80 -0.51 -9.06
N GLY A 83 -3.79 0.06 -9.71
CA GLY A 83 -3.25 -0.46 -10.95
C GLY A 83 -2.37 -1.67 -10.69
N THR A 84 -2.82 -2.84 -11.12
CA THR A 84 -2.14 -4.13 -10.92
C THR A 84 -1.59 -4.66 -12.24
N GLN A 85 -0.76 -5.70 -12.20
CA GLN A 85 -0.25 -6.39 -13.39
C GLN A 85 -1.35 -6.89 -14.34
N ARG A 86 -2.57 -7.15 -13.85
CA ARG A 86 -3.67 -7.72 -14.64
C ARG A 86 -4.80 -6.74 -14.94
N GLY A 87 -4.63 -5.47 -14.59
CA GLY A 87 -5.66 -4.44 -14.77
C GLY A 87 -5.88 -3.62 -13.50
N VAL A 88 -6.99 -2.91 -13.44
CA VAL A 88 -7.28 -1.97 -12.34
C VAL A 88 -8.35 -2.55 -11.41
N THR A 89 -8.07 -2.58 -10.12
CA THR A 89 -9.03 -2.93 -9.06
C THR A 89 -9.50 -1.65 -8.37
N ARG A 90 -10.81 -1.51 -8.14
CA ARG A 90 -11.39 -0.44 -7.31
C ARG A 90 -11.74 -1.01 -5.94
N LEU A 91 -11.25 -0.38 -4.88
CA LEU A 91 -11.64 -0.66 -3.51
C LEU A 91 -12.54 0.49 -3.06
N GLY A 92 -13.82 0.19 -2.89
CA GLY A 92 -14.81 1.14 -2.37
C GLY A 92 -14.68 1.30 -0.85
N LYS A 93 -14.94 2.51 -0.36
CA LYS A 93 -15.19 2.74 1.07
C LYS A 93 -16.59 2.34 1.49
#